data_AF-A0A9X1P7U1-F1
#
_entry.id   AF-A0A9X1P7U1-F1
#
_cell.length_a   1.000
_cell.length_b   1.000
_cell.length_c   1.000
_cell.angle_alpha   90.00
_cell.angle_beta   90.00
_cell.angle_gamma   90.00
#
_symmetry.space_group_name_H-M   'P 1'
#
loop_
_entity.id
_entity.type
_entity.pdbx_description
1 polymer ?
#
loop_
_entity_poly.entity_id
_entity_poly.type
_entity_poly.pdbx_seq_one_letter_code
_entity_poly.pdbx_strand_id
1 'polypeptide(L)' 'MSEQAALMMDNNLRQVWNERDSDARLKVIEKIYDIAANLYHVGDHVTGFESINNSVTSTLKHLPAVV' A
#
# COMPACT_ATOMS: atom_id res chain seq x y z
N MET A 1 1.02 3.68 -21.25
CA MET A 1 0.70 4.14 -19.89
C MET A 1 0.65 5.66 -19.92
N SER A 2 -0.38 6.30 -19.37
CA SER A 2 -0.43 7.78 -19.32
C SER A 2 0.51 8.30 -18.22
N GLU A 3 0.95 9.55 -18.35
CA GLU A 3 1.77 10.22 -17.33
C GLU A 3 1.09 10.24 -15.95
N GLN A 4 -0.23 10.43 -15.94
CA GLN A 4 -1.04 10.41 -14.72
C GLN A 4 -1.07 9.03 -14.06
N ALA A 5 -1.18 7.94 -14.83
CA ALA A 5 -1.11 6.60 -14.29
C ALA A 5 0.28 6.29 -13.71
N ALA A 6 1.35 6.76 -14.37
CA ALA A 6 2.72 6.62 -13.87
C ALA A 6 2.91 7.33 -12.53
N LEU A 7 2.42 8.58 -12.43
CA LEU A 7 2.51 9.36 -11.20
C LEU A 7 1.71 8.73 -10.04
N MET A 8 0.54 8.17 -10.34
CA MET A 8 -0.25 7.44 -9.35
C MET A 8 0.51 6.21 -8.82
N MET A 9 1.14 5.44 -9.70
CA MET A 9 1.92 4.27 -9.32
C MET A 9 3.16 4.63 -8.50
N ASP A 10 3.89 5.69 -8.87
CA ASP A 10 5.04 6.18 -8.09
C ASP A 10 4.62 6.62 -6.69
N ASN A 11 3.55 7.41 -6.58
CA ASN A 11 3.01 7.84 -5.30
C ASN A 11 2.60 6.65 -4.42
N ASN A 12 1.95 5.65 -5.01
CA ASN A 12 1.57 4.43 -4.31
C ASN A 12 2.80 3.68 -3.76
N LEU A 13 3.82 3.47 -4.59
CA LEU A 13 5.05 2.79 -4.18
C LEU A 13 5.74 3.55 -3.04
N ARG A 14 5.87 4.87 -3.16
CA ARG A 14 6.58 5.69 -2.18
C ARG A 14 5.84 5.85 -0.87
N GLN A 15 4.53 6.12 -0.92
CA GLN A 15 3.77 6.52 0.26
C GLN A 15 3.04 5.34 0.94
N VAL A 16 2.91 4.20 0.24
CA VAL A 16 2.35 2.97 0.83
C VAL A 16 3.41 1.90 1.00
N TRP A 17 4.12 1.52 -0.06
CA TRP A 17 5.03 0.37 -0.01
C TRP A 17 6.42 0.69 0.57
N ASN A 18 6.82 1.96 0.62
CA ASN A 18 8.04 2.37 1.31
C ASN A 18 7.79 2.97 2.71
N GLU A 19 6.56 3.38 3.03
CA GLU A 19 6.23 3.96 4.32
C GLU A 19 6.25 2.88 5.42
N ARG A 20 7.14 3.05 6.40
CA ARG A 20 7.34 2.11 7.51
C ARG A 20 6.44 2.44 8.70
N ASP A 21 6.04 3.70 8.85
CA ASP A 21 5.05 4.11 9.84
C ASP A 21 3.64 3.65 9.39
N SER A 22 3.08 2.71 10.15
CA SER A 22 1.77 2.13 9.86
C SER A 22 0.62 3.14 9.93
N ASP A 23 0.72 4.12 10.81
CA ASP A 23 -0.33 5.13 11.00
C ASP A 23 -0.26 6.21 9.92
N ALA A 24 0.96 6.58 9.53
CA ALA A 24 1.18 7.46 8.38
C ALA A 24 0.68 6.80 7.09
N ARG A 25 1.00 5.51 6.89
CA ARG A 25 0.56 4.75 5.72
C ARG A 25 -0.95 4.59 5.64
N LEU A 26 -1.64 4.35 6.76
CA LEU A 26 -3.09 4.24 6.78
C LEU A 26 -3.76 5.50 6.23
N LYS A 27 -3.33 6.68 6.66
CA LYS A 27 -3.84 7.98 6.18
C LYS A 27 -3.63 8.16 4.68
N VAL A 28 -2.52 7.64 4.14
CA VAL A 28 -2.26 7.66 2.71
C VAL A 28 -3.20 6.69 1.99
N ILE A 29 -3.35 5.45 2.47
CA ILE A 29 -4.25 4.45 1.89
C ILE A 29 -5.68 5.01 1.78
N GLU A 30 -6.20 5.62 2.85
CA GLU A 30 -7.51 6.27 2.87
C GLU A 30 -7.66 7.40 1.83
N LYS A 31 -6.55 8.03 1.44
CA LYS A 31 -6.53 9.13 0.47
C LYS A 31 -6.41 8.64 -0.97
N ILE A 32 -5.64 7.58 -1.22
CA ILE A 32 -5.28 7.17 -2.60
C ILE A 32 -6.06 5.95 -3.10
N TYR A 33 -6.58 5.12 -2.20
CA TYR A 33 -7.33 3.91 -2.58
C TYR A 33 -8.83 4.15 -2.46
N ASP A 34 -9.58 3.46 -3.31
CA ASP A 34 -11.03 3.37 -3.18
C ASP A 34 -11.39 2.49 -1.96
N ILE A 35 -12.53 2.76 -1.31
CA ILE A 35 -13.00 1.96 -0.17
C ILE A 35 -13.23 0.48 -0.53
N ALA A 36 -13.52 0.20 -1.80
CA ALA A 36 -13.66 -1.15 -2.35
C ALA A 36 -12.35 -1.73 -2.90
N ALA A 37 -11.20 -1.10 -2.64
CA ALA A 37 -9.90 -1.59 -3.08
C ALA A 37 -9.61 -2.98 -2.48
N ASN A 38 -9.02 -3.82 -3.31
CA ASN A 38 -8.59 -5.17 -2.94
C ASN A 38 -7.09 -5.28 -3.18
N LEU A 39 -6.37 -5.79 -2.19
CA LEU A 39 -4.96 -6.15 -2.33
C LEU A 39 -4.88 -7.66 -2.54
N TYR A 40 -4.40 -8.06 -3.72
CA TYR A 40 -4.27 -9.46 -4.10
C TYR A 40 -2.84 -9.96 -3.83
N HIS A 41 -2.75 -11.07 -3.12
CA HIS A 41 -1.53 -11.85 -2.96
C HIS A 41 -1.73 -13.25 -3.55
N VAL A 42 -0.66 -14.04 -3.66
CA VAL A 42 -0.78 -15.40 -4.18
C VAL A 42 -1.60 -16.24 -3.20
N GLY A 43 -2.82 -16.61 -3.61
CA GLY A 43 -3.74 -17.45 -2.82
C GLY A 43 -4.59 -16.72 -1.79
N ASP A 44 -4.49 -15.38 -1.67
CA ASP A 44 -5.25 -14.60 -0.70
C ASP A 44 -5.59 -13.20 -1.24
N HIS A 45 -6.64 -12.58 -0.71
CA HIS A 45 -6.91 -11.17 -0.92
C HIS A 45 -7.47 -10.54 0.35
N VAL A 46 -7.09 -9.28 0.58
CA VAL A 46 -7.62 -8.48 1.68
C VAL A 46 -8.35 -7.26 1.14
N THR A 47 -9.41 -6.87 1.84
CA THR A 47 -10.22 -5.70 1.54
C THR A 47 -10.37 -4.80 2.76
N GLY A 48 -10.59 -3.51 2.51
CA GLY A 48 -10.66 -2.47 3.53
C GLY A 48 -9.29 -1.92 3.94
N PHE A 49 -9.27 -0.63 4.28
CA PHE A 49 -8.04 0.13 4.50
C PHE A 49 -7.14 -0.46 5.59
N GLU A 50 -7.71 -0.86 6.73
CA GLU A 50 -6.93 -1.47 7.81
C GLU A 50 -6.34 -2.83 7.42
N SER A 51 -7.13 -3.70 6.77
CA SER A 51 -6.64 -5.02 6.34
C SER A 51 -5.51 -4.89 5.33
N ILE A 52 -5.64 -3.96 4.38
CA ILE A 52 -4.59 -3.62 3.41
C ILE A 52 -3.36 -3.10 4.15
N ASN A 53 -3.53 -2.17 5.10
CA ASN A 53 -2.44 -1.60 5.88
C ASN A 53 -1.67 -2.67 6.67
N ASN A 54 -2.40 -3.60 7.29
CA ASN A 54 -1.84 -4.73 8.04
C ASN A 54 -1.11 -5.72 7.13
N SER A 55 -1.65 -5.98 5.93
CA SER A 55 -0.99 -6.82 4.94
C SER A 55 0.33 -6.20 4.46
N VAL A 56 0.34 -4.89 4.19
CA VAL A 56 1.56 -4.16 3.85
C VAL A 56 2.55 -4.22 5.01
N THR A 57 2.16 -3.93 6.26
CA THR A 57 3.03 -4.10 7.45
C THR A 57 3.67 -5.48 7.48
N SER A 58 2.87 -6.53 7.27
CA SER A 58 3.34 -7.92 7.31
C SER A 58 4.36 -8.17 6.21
N THR A 59 4.09 -7.69 4.99
CA THR A 59 5.02 -7.78 3.86
C THR A 59 6.34 -7.05 4.16
N LEU A 60 6.27 -5.83 4.68
CA LEU A 60 7.45 -5.00 4.94
C LEU A 60 8.36 -5.55 6.04
N LYS A 61 7.84 -6.36 6.98
CA LYS A 61 8.67 -7.07 7.98
C LYS A 61 9.64 -8.07 7.36
N HIS A 62 9.35 -8.56 6.15
CA HIS A 62 10.23 -9.47 5.41
C HIS A 62 11.22 -8.73 4.51
N LEU A 63 11.11 -7.41 4.40
CA LEU A 63 12.01 -6.58 3.62
C LEU A 63 13.01 -5.86 4.53
N PRO A 64 14.22 -5.56 4.04
CA PRO A 64 15.15 -4.72 4.77
C PRO A 64 14.54 -3.38 5.18
N ALA A 65 14.95 -2.88 6.34
CA ALA A 65 14.55 -1.56 6.82
C ALA A 65 15.12 -0.41 5.96
N VAL A 66 16.10 -0.71 5.10
CA VAL A 66 16.79 0.23 4.23
C VAL A 66 16.93 -0.39 2.84
N VAL A 67 16.42 0.30 1.82
CA VAL A 67 16.86 0.14 0.42
C VAL A 67 17.68 1.37 0.08
#